data_AF-A0A1H7XP04-F1
#
_entry.id   AF-A0A1H7XP04-F1
#
_cell.length_a   1.000
_cell.length_b   1.000
_cell.length_c   1.000
_cell.angle_alpha   90.00
_cell.angle_beta   90.00
_cell.angle_gamma   90.00
#
_symmetry.space_group_name_H-M   'P 1'
#
loop_
_entity.id
_entity.type
_entity.pdbx_description
1 polymer ?
#
loop_
_entity_poly.entity_id
_entity_poly.type
_entity_poly.pdbx_seq_one_letter_code
_entity_poly.pdbx_strand_id
1 'polypeptide(L)'
;MISPQTIDKSIFDAMFSNVRKTSSVFKIQSWKRDAEKVRSIDICKYKAILGTIAAYENKHDEAINIFKSILLLTKDCGYQAMIYSNIANVLGHAGKYSEAIDSYWKAFELSNNPSYFESFFNLCKIYYINDQRLTNMKSLDDNKKKFYEQELLSLNETRQEIIENTNLNLDLYRDVLKVAFSVFFTHCNNQVNRFIEVNDSQISTILFNTDLDLETVMLLNDGMNDKFLDLLDSYEYEELIKYPIIFTAENFKSNELG
;
A
#
# COMPACT_ATOMS: atom_id res chain seq x y z
N MET A 1 -32.69 16.30 -1.29
CA MET A 1 -31.22 16.42 -1.22
C MET A 1 -30.64 15.03 -1.21
N ILE A 2 -29.61 14.76 -2.03
CA ILE A 2 -28.87 13.49 -1.98
C ILE A 2 -28.02 13.51 -0.69
N SER A 3 -28.01 12.42 0.07
CA SER A 3 -27.26 12.37 1.33
C SER A 3 -25.74 12.45 1.08
N PRO A 4 -24.95 13.00 2.02
CA PRO A 4 -23.48 12.96 1.94
C PRO A 4 -22.91 11.56 1.70
N GLN A 5 -23.50 10.54 2.32
CA GLN A 5 -23.07 9.14 2.15
C GLN A 5 -23.28 8.63 0.73
N THR A 6 -24.37 9.03 0.08
CA THR A 6 -24.66 8.64 -1.31
C THR A 6 -23.69 9.30 -2.30
N ILE A 7 -23.32 10.57 -2.07
CA ILE A 7 -22.36 11.29 -2.94
C ILE A 7 -20.97 10.65 -2.84
N ASP A 8 -20.51 10.40 -1.62
CA ASP A 8 -19.23 9.79 -1.32
C ASP A 8 -19.06 8.42 -1.97
N LYS A 9 -20.05 7.54 -1.76
CA LYS A 9 -20.07 6.22 -2.39
C LYS A 9 -19.99 6.31 -3.92
N SER A 10 -20.77 7.21 -4.53
CA SER A 10 -20.76 7.38 -5.99
C SER A 10 -19.39 7.84 -6.52
N ILE A 11 -18.68 8.71 -5.78
CA ILE A 11 -17.35 9.17 -6.18
C ILE A 11 -16.37 8.00 -6.09
N PHE A 12 -16.33 7.28 -4.96
CA PHE A 12 -15.41 6.17 -4.78
C PHE A 12 -15.69 4.99 -5.72
N ASP A 13 -16.95 4.61 -5.93
CA ASP A 13 -17.32 3.58 -6.91
C ASP A 13 -16.80 3.96 -8.31
N ALA A 14 -16.87 5.24 -8.69
CA ALA A 14 -16.33 5.71 -9.96
C ALA A 14 -14.78 5.68 -9.99
N MET A 15 -14.13 6.13 -8.91
CA MET A 15 -12.66 6.19 -8.81
C MET A 15 -12.00 4.81 -8.89
N PHE A 16 -12.54 3.85 -8.15
CA PHE A 16 -11.98 2.51 -7.94
C PHE A 16 -12.68 1.44 -8.79
N SER A 17 -13.42 1.85 -9.82
CA SER A 17 -14.10 0.95 -10.76
C SER A 17 -13.14 0.15 -11.64
N ASN A 18 -11.90 0.61 -11.79
CA ASN A 18 -10.88 -0.02 -12.63
C ASN A 18 -9.54 0.01 -11.89
N VAL A 19 -8.71 -1.02 -12.11
CA VAL A 19 -7.35 -1.08 -11.54
C VAL A 19 -6.53 0.11 -11.99
N ARG A 20 -6.45 0.33 -13.32
CA ARG A 20 -5.74 1.45 -13.91
C ARG A 20 -6.49 2.74 -13.63
N LYS A 21 -5.80 3.69 -13.01
CA LYS A 21 -6.31 5.03 -12.72
C LYS A 21 -6.65 5.76 -14.01
N THR A 22 -7.73 6.54 -13.99
CA THR A 22 -8.03 7.44 -15.09
C THR A 22 -7.13 8.67 -15.05
N SER A 23 -6.60 9.08 -16.21
CA SER A 23 -5.91 10.36 -16.39
C SER A 23 -6.86 11.50 -16.82
N SER A 24 -8.17 11.24 -16.89
CA SER A 24 -9.15 12.22 -17.35
C SER A 24 -9.35 13.33 -16.32
N VAL A 25 -8.77 14.50 -16.60
CA VAL A 25 -8.96 15.72 -15.81
C VAL A 25 -10.45 16.04 -15.65
N PHE A 26 -11.25 15.84 -16.70
CA PHE A 26 -12.69 16.07 -16.66
C PHE A 26 -13.40 15.20 -15.60
N LYS A 27 -13.11 13.90 -15.55
CA LYS A 27 -13.68 12.99 -14.53
C LYS A 27 -13.26 13.41 -13.13
N ILE A 28 -11.97 13.70 -12.94
CA ILE A 28 -11.43 14.09 -11.63
C ILE A 28 -12.04 15.42 -11.14
N GLN A 29 -12.20 16.40 -12.03
CA GLN A 29 -12.85 17.66 -11.69
C GLN A 29 -14.35 17.50 -11.40
N SER A 30 -15.02 16.56 -12.07
CA SER A 30 -16.40 16.20 -11.73
C SER A 30 -16.51 15.69 -10.30
N TRP A 31 -15.61 14.78 -9.87
CA TRP A 31 -15.59 14.28 -8.50
C TRP A 31 -15.35 15.39 -7.46
N LYS A 32 -14.41 16.31 -7.74
CA LYS A 32 -14.16 17.48 -6.87
C LYS A 32 -15.40 18.36 -6.74
N ARG A 33 -16.10 18.62 -7.85
CA ARG A 33 -17.36 19.38 -7.85
C ARG A 33 -18.48 18.68 -7.08
N ASP A 34 -18.56 17.35 -7.18
CA ASP A 34 -19.53 16.58 -6.40
C ASP A 34 -19.20 16.60 -4.91
N ALA A 35 -17.91 16.54 -4.55
CA ALA A 35 -17.47 16.67 -3.15
C ALA A 35 -17.87 18.02 -2.54
N GLU A 36 -17.82 19.15 -3.28
CA GLU A 36 -18.24 20.47 -2.78
C GLU A 36 -19.69 20.48 -2.26
N LYS A 37 -20.56 19.62 -2.78
CA LYS A 37 -21.95 19.49 -2.30
C LYS A 37 -22.03 18.98 -0.86
N VAL A 38 -20.99 18.32 -0.37
CA VAL A 38 -20.89 17.77 0.99
C VAL A 38 -20.27 18.77 1.97
N ARG A 39 -19.54 19.78 1.48
CA ARG A 39 -18.70 20.68 2.29
C ARG A 39 -19.43 21.36 3.44
N SER A 40 -20.61 21.91 3.20
CA SER A 40 -21.40 22.60 4.22
C SER A 40 -22.16 21.66 5.15
N ILE A 41 -22.21 20.37 4.83
CA ILE A 41 -22.96 19.35 5.59
C ILE A 41 -22.02 18.59 6.52
N ASP A 42 -20.87 18.15 6.00
CA ASP A 42 -19.85 17.42 6.72
C ASP A 42 -18.46 17.79 6.18
N ILE A 43 -17.79 18.70 6.90
CA ILE A 43 -16.48 19.21 6.52
C ILE A 43 -15.40 18.13 6.57
N CYS A 44 -15.51 17.18 7.51
CA CYS A 44 -14.56 16.09 7.66
C CYS A 44 -14.66 15.13 6.47
N LYS A 45 -15.88 14.77 6.08
CA LYS A 45 -16.13 13.92 4.93
C LYS A 45 -15.73 14.58 3.61
N TYR A 46 -16.04 15.85 3.43
CA TYR A 46 -15.56 16.63 2.28
C TYR A 46 -14.02 16.60 2.17
N LYS A 47 -13.32 16.87 3.28
CA LYS A 47 -11.86 16.78 3.33
C LYS A 47 -11.36 15.36 3.06
N ALA A 48 -12.03 14.34 3.57
CA ALA A 48 -11.65 12.95 3.32
C ALA A 48 -11.72 12.62 1.82
N ILE A 49 -12.79 13.03 1.13
CA ILE A 49 -12.93 12.85 -0.32
C ILE A 49 -11.80 13.59 -1.05
N LEU A 50 -11.52 14.85 -0.71
CA LEU A 50 -10.43 15.61 -1.34
C LEU A 50 -9.05 14.97 -1.10
N GLY A 51 -8.79 14.48 0.11
CA GLY A 51 -7.57 13.75 0.43
C GLY A 51 -7.41 12.50 -0.42
N THR A 52 -8.49 11.72 -0.58
CA THR A 52 -8.48 10.53 -1.45
C THR A 52 -8.30 10.89 -2.92
N ILE A 53 -8.91 11.97 -3.42
CA ILE A 53 -8.70 12.44 -4.79
C ILE A 53 -7.25 12.91 -4.99
N ALA A 54 -6.67 13.64 -4.04
CA ALA A 54 -5.27 14.06 -4.11
C ALA A 54 -4.31 12.85 -4.12
N ALA A 55 -4.59 11.83 -3.29
CA ALA A 55 -3.85 10.58 -3.30
C ALA A 55 -3.99 9.82 -4.64
N TYR A 56 -5.18 9.84 -5.23
CA TYR A 56 -5.44 9.25 -6.55
C TYR A 56 -4.61 9.95 -7.63
N GLU A 57 -4.50 11.28 -7.57
CA GLU A 57 -3.64 12.11 -8.43
C GLU A 57 -2.13 12.02 -8.10
N ASN A 58 -1.71 11.12 -7.19
CA ASN A 58 -0.33 10.96 -6.72
C ASN A 58 0.24 12.22 -6.01
N LYS A 59 -0.62 13.11 -5.53
CA LYS A 59 -0.25 14.29 -4.73
C LYS A 59 -0.17 13.91 -3.26
N HIS A 60 0.79 13.05 -2.92
CA HIS A 60 0.87 12.39 -1.62
C HIS A 60 0.97 13.37 -0.45
N ASP A 61 1.82 14.41 -0.56
CA ASP A 61 1.98 15.40 0.52
C ASP A 61 0.72 16.25 0.72
N GLU A 62 0.04 16.62 -0.36
CA GLU A 62 -1.26 17.32 -0.30
C GLU A 62 -2.30 16.45 0.41
N ALA A 63 -2.43 15.19 0.01
CA ALA A 63 -3.37 14.25 0.60
C ALA A 63 -3.12 14.06 2.11
N ILE A 64 -1.86 13.86 2.51
CA ILE A 64 -1.47 13.71 3.92
C ILE A 64 -1.81 14.98 4.71
N ASN A 65 -1.54 16.16 4.17
CA ASN A 65 -1.87 17.43 4.83
C ASN A 65 -3.38 17.61 5.01
N ILE A 66 -4.17 17.25 3.99
CA ILE A 66 -5.63 17.27 4.08
C ILE A 66 -6.11 16.31 5.17
N PHE A 67 -5.63 15.07 5.19
CA PHE A 67 -6.00 14.09 6.21
C PHE A 67 -5.59 14.52 7.62
N LYS A 68 -4.37 15.05 7.81
CA LYS A 68 -3.94 15.61 9.10
C LYS A 68 -4.84 16.75 9.56
N SER A 69 -5.36 17.57 8.64
CA SER A 69 -6.32 18.62 9.01
C SER A 69 -7.64 18.07 9.55
N ILE A 70 -8.05 16.85 9.18
CA ILE A 70 -9.25 16.20 9.71
C ILE A 70 -9.03 15.76 11.16
N LEU A 71 -7.83 15.27 11.49
CA LEU A 71 -7.47 14.88 12.86
C LEU A 71 -7.58 16.06 13.86
N LEU A 72 -7.45 17.30 13.39
CA LEU A 72 -7.64 18.52 14.19
C LEU A 72 -9.12 18.87 14.42
N LEU A 73 -10.03 18.32 13.62
CA LEU A 73 -11.46 18.66 13.62
C LEU A 73 -12.31 17.64 14.39
N THR A 74 -11.78 16.45 14.67
CA THR A 74 -12.53 15.39 15.37
C THR A 74 -11.78 14.88 16.59
N LYS A 75 -12.53 14.44 17.60
CA LYS A 75 -12.04 13.68 18.76
C LYS A 75 -12.55 12.23 18.76
N ASP A 76 -13.30 11.84 17.73
CA ASP A 76 -13.82 10.48 17.61
C ASP A 76 -12.69 9.52 17.25
N CYS A 77 -12.36 8.60 18.16
CA CYS A 77 -11.22 7.68 17.98
C CYS A 77 -11.40 6.75 16.76
N GLY A 78 -12.63 6.33 16.47
CA GLY A 78 -12.91 5.47 15.30
C GLY A 78 -12.66 6.21 13.99
N TYR A 79 -13.12 7.46 13.90
CA TYR A 79 -12.89 8.32 12.75
C TYR A 79 -11.40 8.69 12.62
N GLN A 80 -10.73 9.01 13.73
CA GLN A 80 -9.28 9.23 13.71
C GLN A 80 -8.52 7.99 13.22
N ALA A 81 -8.90 6.78 13.66
CA ALA A 81 -8.29 5.54 13.19
C ALA A 81 -8.43 5.38 11.67
N MET A 82 -9.62 5.63 11.11
CA MET A 82 -9.84 5.62 9.65
C MET A 82 -8.97 6.65 8.93
N ILE A 83 -8.77 7.84 9.49
CA ILE A 83 -7.90 8.85 8.90
C ILE A 83 -6.43 8.42 8.96
N TYR A 84 -5.97 7.83 10.07
CA TYR A 84 -4.61 7.27 10.15
C TYR A 84 -4.39 6.14 9.15
N SER A 85 -5.38 5.26 8.91
CA SER A 85 -5.24 4.24 7.87
C SER A 85 -5.19 4.84 6.46
N ASN A 86 -5.91 5.92 6.19
CA ASN A 86 -5.81 6.63 4.91
C ASN A 86 -4.43 7.27 4.73
N ILE A 87 -3.88 7.89 5.78
CA ILE A 87 -2.50 8.39 5.77
C ILE A 87 -1.52 7.24 5.49
N ALA A 88 -1.69 6.09 6.15
CA ALA A 88 -0.87 4.91 5.93
C ALA A 88 -0.91 4.43 4.47
N ASN A 89 -2.10 4.34 3.87
CA ASN A 89 -2.26 3.99 2.45
C ASN A 89 -1.47 4.96 1.55
N VAL A 90 -1.61 6.27 1.77
CA VAL A 90 -0.91 7.29 0.96
C VAL A 90 0.60 7.19 1.12
N LEU A 91 1.09 6.97 2.34
CA LEU A 91 2.51 6.78 2.62
C LEU A 91 3.04 5.50 1.96
N GLY A 92 2.29 4.40 2.02
CA GLY A 92 2.62 3.15 1.35
C GLY A 92 2.69 3.31 -0.18
N HIS A 93 1.71 4.01 -0.78
CA HIS A 93 1.72 4.34 -2.21
C HIS A 93 2.92 5.20 -2.61
N ALA A 94 3.40 6.06 -1.70
CA ALA A 94 4.59 6.89 -1.90
C ALA A 94 5.91 6.17 -1.58
N GLY A 95 5.89 4.87 -1.28
CA GLY A 95 7.08 4.11 -0.88
C GLY A 95 7.59 4.41 0.54
N LYS A 96 6.89 5.22 1.33
CA LYS A 96 7.27 5.60 2.71
C LYS A 96 6.76 4.56 3.72
N TYR A 97 7.19 3.31 3.58
CA TYR A 97 6.62 2.19 4.33
C TYR A 97 6.81 2.29 5.85
N SER A 98 7.93 2.82 6.35
CA SER A 98 8.14 2.95 7.80
C SER A 98 7.09 3.86 8.45
N GLU A 99 6.80 5.00 7.83
CA GLU A 99 5.77 5.94 8.28
C GLU A 99 4.36 5.35 8.11
N ALA A 100 4.15 4.53 7.07
CA ALA A 100 2.89 3.82 6.85
C ALA A 100 2.63 2.78 7.94
N ILE A 101 3.64 2.00 8.32
CA ILE A 101 3.62 1.03 9.42
C ILE A 101 3.20 1.74 10.72
N ASP A 102 3.82 2.87 11.05
CA ASP A 102 3.46 3.65 12.23
C ASP A 102 2.03 4.18 12.19
N SER A 103 1.57 4.60 11.02
CA SER A 103 0.22 5.12 10.83
C SER A 103 -0.86 4.03 10.97
N TYR A 104 -0.65 2.84 10.40
CA TYR A 104 -1.57 1.72 10.62
C TYR A 104 -1.55 1.24 12.07
N TRP A 105 -0.37 1.18 12.68
CA TRP A 105 -0.27 0.88 14.10
C TRP A 105 -1.09 1.87 14.93
N LYS A 106 -1.00 3.16 14.63
CA LYS A 106 -1.79 4.19 15.32
C LYS A 106 -3.29 4.01 15.11
N ALA A 107 -3.72 3.66 13.89
CA ALA A 107 -5.12 3.35 13.61
C ALA A 107 -5.61 2.15 14.43
N PHE A 108 -4.77 1.12 14.54
CA PHE A 108 -5.06 -0.05 15.36
C PHE A 108 -5.15 0.31 16.85
N GLU A 109 -4.20 1.05 17.41
CA GLU A 109 -4.24 1.47 18.82
C GLU A 109 -5.51 2.25 19.20
N LEU A 110 -6.00 3.10 18.28
CA LEU A 110 -7.17 3.94 18.54
C LEU A 110 -8.50 3.18 18.50
N SER A 111 -8.58 2.09 17.73
CA SER A 111 -9.84 1.43 17.42
C SER A 111 -9.90 -0.04 17.84
N ASN A 112 -8.75 -0.66 18.10
CA ASN A 112 -8.56 -2.10 18.23
C ASN A 112 -9.11 -2.91 17.04
N ASN A 113 -9.31 -2.28 15.88
CA ASN A 113 -9.88 -2.94 14.70
C ASN A 113 -8.86 -3.90 14.06
N PRO A 114 -9.15 -5.21 13.98
CA PRO A 114 -8.25 -6.20 13.40
C PRO A 114 -7.78 -5.89 11.97
N SER A 115 -8.57 -5.19 11.15
CA SER A 115 -8.18 -4.88 9.76
C SER A 115 -7.00 -3.92 9.67
N TYR A 116 -6.83 -3.03 10.67
CA TYR A 116 -5.66 -2.15 10.72
C TYR A 116 -4.41 -2.90 11.19
N PHE A 117 -4.57 -3.86 12.11
CA PHE A 117 -3.47 -4.76 12.48
C PHE A 117 -3.03 -5.62 11.30
N GLU A 118 -3.98 -6.18 10.54
CA GLU A 118 -3.69 -6.93 9.32
C GLU A 118 -2.90 -6.09 8.31
N SER A 119 -3.31 -4.83 8.09
CA SER A 119 -2.62 -3.93 7.17
C SER A 119 -1.20 -3.58 7.65
N PHE A 120 -1.04 -3.32 8.96
CA PHE A 120 0.26 -3.14 9.60
C PHE A 120 1.15 -4.38 9.43
N PHE A 121 0.62 -5.56 9.73
CA PHE A 121 1.33 -6.84 9.63
C PHE A 121 1.75 -7.12 8.19
N ASN A 122 0.85 -6.90 7.22
CA ASN A 122 1.11 -7.10 5.81
C ASN A 122 2.24 -6.18 5.31
N LEU A 123 2.29 -4.91 5.72
CA LEU A 123 3.43 -4.04 5.39
C LEU A 123 4.73 -4.54 6.01
N CYS A 124 4.72 -4.98 7.27
CA CYS A 124 5.92 -5.56 7.88
C CYS A 124 6.39 -6.81 7.13
N LYS A 125 5.46 -7.68 6.70
CA LYS A 125 5.76 -8.86 5.88
C LYS A 125 6.31 -8.46 4.51
N ILE A 126 5.71 -7.47 3.86
CA ILE A 126 6.19 -6.92 2.58
C ILE A 126 7.61 -6.37 2.71
N TYR A 127 7.93 -5.61 3.74
CA TYR A 127 9.26 -5.00 3.83
C TYR A 127 10.25 -5.82 4.67
N TYR A 128 9.92 -7.05 5.05
CA TYR A 128 10.69 -7.88 5.98
C TYR A 128 11.13 -7.10 7.23
N ILE A 129 10.20 -6.37 7.83
CA ILE A 129 10.43 -5.56 9.03
C ILE A 129 10.11 -6.40 10.26
N ASN A 130 11.10 -6.55 11.13
CA ASN A 130 10.91 -7.15 12.44
C ASN A 130 10.51 -6.08 13.45
N ASP A 131 9.22 -5.77 13.51
CA ASP A 131 8.67 -4.81 14.46
C ASP A 131 8.16 -5.53 15.71
N GLN A 132 8.60 -5.08 16.89
CA GLN A 132 8.18 -5.69 18.17
C GLN A 132 6.65 -5.66 18.37
N ARG A 133 5.97 -4.68 17.79
CA ARG A 133 4.51 -4.51 17.86
C ARG A 133 3.75 -5.63 17.14
N LEU A 134 4.39 -6.41 16.27
CA LEU A 134 3.80 -7.59 15.64
C LEU A 134 3.33 -8.64 16.67
N THR A 135 3.95 -8.68 17.85
CA THR A 135 3.53 -9.58 18.94
C THR A 135 2.29 -9.09 19.70
N ASN A 136 1.88 -7.83 19.50
CA ASN A 136 0.76 -7.23 20.22
C ASN A 136 -0.58 -7.52 19.55
N MET A 137 -1.04 -8.76 19.74
CA MET A 137 -2.27 -9.32 19.16
C MET A 137 -3.46 -9.32 20.13
N LYS A 138 -3.44 -8.46 21.16
CA LYS A 138 -4.35 -8.57 22.32
C LYS A 138 -5.84 -8.40 21.98
N SER A 139 -6.17 -7.68 20.91
CA SER A 139 -7.55 -7.47 20.48
C SER A 139 -8.03 -8.46 19.41
N LEU A 140 -7.17 -9.40 19.00
CA LEU A 140 -7.53 -10.45 18.05
C LEU A 140 -8.18 -11.63 18.79
N ASP A 141 -9.13 -12.29 18.13
CA ASP A 141 -9.64 -13.58 18.60
C ASP A 141 -8.57 -14.68 18.52
N ASP A 142 -8.77 -15.78 19.25
CA ASP A 142 -7.80 -16.87 19.36
C ASP A 142 -7.41 -17.49 18.01
N ASN A 143 -8.34 -17.54 17.05
CA ASN A 143 -8.07 -18.10 15.73
C ASN A 143 -7.16 -17.18 14.93
N LYS A 144 -7.46 -15.87 14.89
CA LYS A 144 -6.62 -14.87 14.24
C LYS A 144 -5.25 -14.77 14.90
N LYS A 145 -5.19 -14.83 16.23
CA LYS A 145 -3.94 -14.79 16.96
C LYS A 145 -3.02 -15.95 16.55
N LYS A 146 -3.54 -17.19 16.56
CA LYS A 146 -2.77 -18.36 16.10
C LYS A 146 -2.29 -18.22 14.66
N PHE A 147 -3.15 -17.71 13.78
CA PHE A 147 -2.79 -17.44 12.38
C PHE A 147 -1.62 -16.46 12.29
N TYR A 148 -1.69 -15.31 12.96
CA TYR A 148 -0.62 -14.31 12.89
C TYR A 148 0.66 -14.73 13.63
N GLU A 149 0.57 -15.57 14.66
CA GLU A 149 1.74 -16.20 15.29
C GLU A 149 2.48 -17.10 14.31
N GLN A 150 1.76 -17.88 13.50
CA GLN A 150 2.35 -18.69 12.42
C GLN A 150 2.94 -17.82 11.32
N GLU A 151 2.23 -16.79 10.88
CA GLU A 151 2.75 -15.85 9.88
C GLU A 151 4.00 -15.11 10.38
N LEU A 152 4.08 -14.78 11.67
CA LEU A 152 5.24 -14.13 12.27
C LEU A 152 6.45 -15.08 12.34
N LEU A 153 6.21 -16.36 12.60
CA LEU A 153 7.26 -17.37 12.55
C LEU A 153 7.80 -17.49 11.12
N SER A 154 6.93 -17.69 10.14
CA SER A 154 7.29 -17.76 8.72
C SER A 154 8.04 -16.51 8.25
N LEU A 155 7.58 -15.32 8.63
CA LEU A 155 8.27 -14.06 8.34
C LEU A 155 9.71 -14.05 8.88
N ASN A 156 9.91 -14.50 10.12
CA ASN A 156 11.22 -14.54 10.73
C ASN A 156 12.13 -15.57 10.08
N GLU A 157 11.61 -16.75 9.74
CA GLU A 157 12.35 -17.81 9.03
C GLU A 157 12.81 -17.31 7.66
N THR A 158 11.92 -16.77 6.83
CA THR A 158 12.29 -16.24 5.51
C THR A 158 13.27 -15.07 5.61
N ARG A 159 13.08 -14.17 6.59
CA ARG A 159 14.02 -13.06 6.81
C ARG A 159 15.40 -13.58 7.22
N GLN A 160 15.45 -14.60 8.08
CA GLN A 160 16.69 -15.22 8.51
C GLN A 160 17.38 -15.94 7.34
N GLU A 161 16.63 -16.66 6.50
CA GLU A 161 17.14 -17.27 5.27
C GLU A 161 17.77 -16.24 4.33
N ILE A 162 17.09 -15.11 4.11
CA ILE A 162 17.67 -14.00 3.32
C ILE A 162 18.96 -13.48 3.97
N ILE A 163 19.01 -13.28 5.28
CA ILE A 163 20.21 -12.69 5.93
C ILE A 163 21.38 -13.68 6.01
N GLU A 164 21.11 -14.94 6.34
CA GLU A 164 22.14 -15.93 6.67
C GLU A 164 22.63 -16.71 5.46
N ASN A 165 21.72 -17.03 4.52
CA ASN A 165 22.02 -17.90 3.39
C ASN A 165 22.27 -17.11 2.10
N THR A 166 22.09 -15.79 2.10
CA THR A 166 22.34 -14.96 0.94
C THR A 166 23.17 -13.74 1.32
N ASN A 167 24.12 -13.33 0.46
CA ASN A 167 24.83 -12.05 0.60
C ASN A 167 23.95 -10.86 0.17
N LEU A 168 22.65 -10.91 0.46
CA LEU A 168 21.68 -9.90 0.03
C LEU A 168 21.46 -8.86 1.12
N ASN A 169 21.48 -7.61 0.68
CA ASN A 169 21.16 -6.45 1.47
C ASN A 169 19.63 -6.24 1.55
N LEU A 170 19.05 -6.38 2.75
CA LEU A 170 17.62 -6.15 2.98
C LEU A 170 17.20 -4.69 2.81
N ASP A 171 18.09 -3.73 3.03
CA ASP A 171 17.79 -2.32 2.81
C ASP A 171 17.67 -2.02 1.32
N LEU A 172 18.57 -2.59 0.50
CA LEU A 172 18.45 -2.52 -0.95
C LEU A 172 17.17 -3.21 -1.46
N TYR A 173 16.83 -4.39 -0.92
CA TYR A 173 15.56 -5.04 -1.24
C TYR A 173 14.35 -4.14 -0.98
N ARG A 174 14.35 -3.48 0.18
CA ARG A 174 13.28 -2.55 0.57
C ARG A 174 13.21 -1.37 -0.38
N ASP A 175 14.34 -0.80 -0.78
CA ASP A 175 14.38 0.33 -1.71
C ASP A 175 13.93 -0.05 -3.12
N VAL A 176 14.29 -1.24 -3.61
CA VAL A 176 13.74 -1.81 -4.84
C VAL A 176 12.23 -1.96 -4.75
N LEU A 177 11.70 -2.47 -3.63
CA LEU A 177 10.25 -2.57 -3.41
C LEU A 177 9.58 -1.19 -3.33
N LYS A 178 10.20 -0.20 -2.68
CA LYS A 178 9.68 1.17 -2.62
C LYS A 178 9.44 1.71 -4.02
N VAL A 179 10.43 1.54 -4.90
CA VAL A 179 10.36 1.93 -6.30
C VAL A 179 9.23 1.19 -7.01
N ALA A 180 9.17 -0.14 -6.87
CA ALA A 180 8.12 -0.95 -7.50
C ALA A 180 6.71 -0.51 -7.08
N PHE A 181 6.45 -0.35 -5.78
CA PHE A 181 5.15 0.12 -5.31
C PHE A 181 4.86 1.55 -5.77
N SER A 182 5.86 2.43 -5.83
CA SER A 182 5.69 3.77 -6.37
C SER A 182 5.27 3.73 -7.85
N VAL A 183 5.87 2.86 -8.67
CA VAL A 183 5.48 2.67 -10.08
C VAL A 183 4.05 2.14 -10.15
N PHE A 184 3.73 1.08 -9.40
CA PHE A 184 2.40 0.48 -9.38
C PHE A 184 1.34 1.49 -8.98
N PHE A 185 1.47 2.13 -7.82
CA PHE A 185 0.46 3.04 -7.29
C PHE A 185 0.41 4.38 -8.00
N THR A 186 1.41 4.73 -8.82
CA THR A 186 1.31 5.87 -9.75
C THR A 186 0.20 5.63 -10.78
N HIS A 187 0.07 4.40 -11.27
CA HIS A 187 -0.86 4.04 -12.34
C HIS A 187 -2.09 3.28 -11.89
N CYS A 188 -2.04 2.61 -10.74
CA CYS A 188 -3.06 1.67 -10.28
C CYS A 188 -3.60 2.04 -8.89
N ASN A 189 -4.83 1.65 -8.58
CA ASN A 189 -5.48 1.95 -7.30
C ASN A 189 -5.95 0.71 -6.50
N ASN A 190 -5.85 -0.49 -7.06
CA ASN A 190 -6.20 -1.75 -6.39
C ASN A 190 -5.01 -2.34 -5.63
N GLN A 191 -5.25 -3.40 -4.86
CA GLN A 191 -4.21 -4.14 -4.16
C GLN A 191 -3.30 -4.88 -5.14
N VAL A 192 -2.01 -5.03 -4.80
CA VAL A 192 -1.08 -5.91 -5.53
C VAL A 192 -0.54 -6.94 -4.55
N ASN A 193 -0.48 -8.19 -4.98
CA ASN A 193 0.10 -9.27 -4.21
C ASN A 193 1.55 -9.46 -4.59
N ARG A 194 2.32 -10.01 -3.65
CA ARG A 194 3.75 -10.27 -3.84
C ARG A 194 4.03 -11.75 -3.62
N PHE A 195 4.77 -12.34 -4.55
CA PHE A 195 5.38 -13.65 -4.44
C PHE A 195 6.91 -13.50 -4.50
N ILE A 196 7.63 -14.27 -3.69
CA ILE A 196 9.08 -14.17 -3.57
C ILE A 196 9.68 -15.55 -3.70
N GLU A 197 10.77 -15.63 -4.46
CA GLU A 197 11.60 -16.82 -4.60
C GLU A 197 13.06 -16.43 -4.37
N VAL A 198 13.78 -17.24 -3.60
CA VAL A 198 15.20 -17.02 -3.27
C VAL A 198 16.03 -18.16 -3.84
N ASN A 199 16.86 -17.88 -4.86
CA ASN A 199 17.68 -18.89 -5.55
C ASN A 199 19.13 -18.40 -5.68
N ASP A 200 20.11 -19.25 -5.32
CA ASP A 200 21.55 -19.07 -5.62
C ASP A 200 22.09 -17.63 -5.47
N SER A 201 21.66 -16.88 -4.45
CA SER A 201 21.97 -15.46 -4.14
C SER A 201 21.13 -14.36 -4.80
N GLN A 202 19.97 -14.67 -5.38
CA GLN A 202 19.01 -13.67 -5.92
C GLN A 202 17.67 -13.75 -5.21
N ILE A 203 17.00 -12.60 -5.06
CA ILE A 203 15.59 -12.50 -4.65
C ILE A 203 14.75 -12.10 -5.86
N SER A 204 14.02 -13.06 -6.40
CA SER A 204 13.02 -12.80 -7.43
C SER A 204 11.72 -12.40 -6.77
N THR A 205 11.17 -11.25 -7.15
CA THR A 205 9.90 -10.76 -6.63
C THR A 205 8.89 -10.52 -7.75
N ILE A 206 7.79 -11.26 -7.70
CA ILE A 206 6.68 -11.12 -8.64
C ILE A 206 5.56 -10.34 -7.95
N LEU A 207 5.18 -9.21 -8.54
CA LEU A 207 4.08 -8.36 -8.11
C LEU A 207 2.88 -8.60 -9.03
N PHE A 208 1.85 -9.27 -8.54
CA PHE A 208 0.72 -9.66 -9.38
C PHE A 208 -0.62 -9.13 -8.90
N ASN A 209 -1.45 -8.76 -9.86
CA ASN A 209 -2.86 -8.43 -9.67
C ASN A 209 -3.64 -8.96 -10.89
N THR A 210 -4.61 -9.85 -10.62
CA THR A 210 -5.38 -10.57 -11.65
C THR A 210 -6.28 -9.68 -12.51
N ASP A 211 -6.53 -8.46 -12.06
CA ASP A 211 -7.39 -7.49 -12.75
C ASP A 211 -6.57 -6.57 -13.69
N LEU A 212 -5.24 -6.75 -13.79
CA LEU A 212 -4.39 -6.00 -14.72
C LEU A 212 -4.60 -6.48 -16.16
N ASP A 213 -4.78 -5.53 -17.07
CA ASP A 213 -4.70 -5.80 -18.51
C ASP A 213 -3.24 -5.81 -19.01
N LEU A 214 -3.02 -6.38 -20.19
CA LEU A 214 -1.68 -6.53 -20.78
C LEU A 214 -0.99 -5.17 -21.01
N GLU A 215 -1.73 -4.15 -21.42
CA GLU A 215 -1.19 -2.80 -21.63
C GLU A 215 -0.65 -2.22 -20.31
N THR A 216 -1.38 -2.42 -19.22
CA THR A 216 -0.98 -1.97 -17.88
C THR A 216 0.21 -2.77 -17.38
N VAL A 217 0.25 -4.09 -17.59
CA VAL A 217 1.43 -4.91 -17.24
C VAL A 217 2.68 -4.42 -17.97
N MET A 218 2.59 -4.14 -19.27
CA MET A 218 3.72 -3.60 -20.04
C MET A 218 4.16 -2.23 -19.50
N LEU A 219 3.20 -1.31 -19.30
CA LEU A 219 3.46 0.02 -18.74
C LEU A 219 4.18 -0.05 -17.39
N LEU A 220 3.77 -0.96 -16.51
CA LEU A 220 4.36 -1.12 -15.19
C LEU A 220 5.79 -1.67 -15.25
N ASN A 221 6.05 -2.66 -16.11
CA ASN A 221 7.40 -3.20 -16.27
C ASN A 221 8.35 -2.20 -16.96
N ASP A 222 7.87 -1.44 -17.95
CA ASP A 222 8.65 -0.35 -18.55
C ASP A 222 8.97 0.73 -17.51
N GLY A 223 7.97 1.16 -16.74
CA GLY A 223 8.16 2.12 -15.66
C GLY A 223 9.09 1.62 -14.56
N MET A 224 9.11 0.31 -14.29
CA MET A 224 10.05 -0.29 -13.36
C MET A 224 11.49 -0.19 -13.88
N ASN A 225 11.72 -0.51 -15.16
CA ASN A 225 13.04 -0.39 -15.78
C ASN A 225 13.56 1.05 -15.74
N ASP A 226 12.70 2.02 -16.07
CA ASP A 226 13.04 3.44 -16.01
C ASP A 226 13.42 3.86 -14.58
N LYS A 227 12.65 3.42 -13.58
CA LYS A 227 12.91 3.76 -12.19
C LYS A 227 14.05 2.98 -11.54
N PHE A 228 14.44 1.84 -12.10
CA PHE A 228 15.64 1.12 -11.66
C PHE A 228 16.91 1.93 -11.90
N LEU A 229 16.91 2.81 -12.92
CA LEU A 229 18.03 3.70 -13.19
C LEU A 229 18.26 4.69 -12.05
N ASP A 230 17.20 5.17 -11.40
CA ASP A 230 17.29 6.09 -10.24
C ASP A 230 18.03 5.42 -9.06
N LEU A 231 18.03 4.08 -8.96
CA LEU A 231 18.74 3.36 -7.90
C LEU A 231 20.25 3.25 -8.14
N LEU A 232 20.72 3.45 -9.38
CA LEU A 232 22.16 3.43 -9.70
C LEU A 232 22.91 4.61 -9.07
N ASP A 233 22.20 5.65 -8.63
CA ASP A 233 22.80 6.75 -7.85
C ASP A 233 23.26 6.32 -6.46
N SER A 234 22.72 5.22 -5.93
CA SER A 234 22.97 4.73 -4.56
C SER A 234 23.54 3.31 -4.50
N TYR A 235 23.41 2.52 -5.57
CA TYR A 235 23.75 1.11 -5.61
C TYR A 235 24.44 0.71 -6.90
N GLU A 236 25.39 -0.22 -6.79
CA GLU A 236 26.06 -0.80 -7.96
C GLU A 236 25.11 -1.70 -8.76
N TYR A 237 25.32 -1.76 -10.08
CA TYR A 237 24.51 -2.55 -11.00
C TYR A 237 24.47 -4.04 -10.59
N GLU A 238 25.62 -4.62 -10.23
CA GLU A 238 25.76 -6.02 -9.85
C GLU A 238 24.97 -6.38 -8.58
N GLU A 239 24.72 -5.41 -7.69
CA GLU A 239 23.87 -5.61 -6.52
C GLU A 239 22.39 -5.53 -6.92
N LEU A 240 22.01 -4.57 -7.75
CA LEU A 240 20.63 -4.35 -8.17
C LEU A 240 20.04 -5.53 -8.95
N ILE A 241 20.81 -6.15 -9.85
CA ILE A 241 20.33 -7.29 -10.65
C ILE A 241 20.00 -8.54 -9.82
N LYS A 242 20.40 -8.57 -8.54
CA LYS A 242 20.02 -9.66 -7.62
C LYS A 242 18.57 -9.54 -7.14
N TYR A 243 17.87 -8.45 -7.45
CA TYR A 243 16.51 -8.17 -6.99
C TYR A 243 15.53 -7.92 -8.16
N PRO A 244 15.35 -8.88 -9.10
CA PRO A 244 14.43 -8.67 -10.20
C PRO A 244 12.99 -8.51 -9.70
N ILE A 245 12.31 -7.50 -10.27
CA ILE A 245 10.89 -7.20 -10.02
C ILE A 245 10.12 -7.36 -11.32
N ILE A 246 9.04 -8.14 -11.27
CA ILE A 246 8.16 -8.35 -12.44
C ILE A 246 6.72 -8.07 -12.05
N PHE A 247 6.06 -7.20 -12.80
CA PHE A 247 4.61 -7.01 -12.73
C PHE A 247 3.88 -7.98 -13.66
N THR A 248 2.77 -8.57 -13.20
CA THR A 248 2.00 -9.54 -13.99
C THR A 248 0.54 -9.65 -13.56
N ALA A 249 -0.31 -10.17 -14.45
CA ALA A 249 -1.70 -10.53 -14.15
C ALA A 249 -1.87 -12.02 -13.81
N GLU A 250 -0.83 -12.83 -14.04
CA GLU A 250 -0.88 -14.28 -13.81
C GLU A 250 -0.88 -14.59 -12.31
N ASN A 251 -1.74 -15.53 -11.93
CA ASN A 251 -1.84 -15.97 -10.53
C ASN A 251 -0.86 -17.11 -10.28
N PHE A 252 0.25 -16.82 -9.62
CA PHE A 252 1.27 -17.83 -9.31
C PHE A 252 0.91 -18.72 -8.11
N LYS A 253 -0.14 -18.39 -7.34
CA LYS A 253 -0.59 -19.25 -6.22
C LYS A 253 -1.17 -20.59 -6.66
N SER A 254 -1.57 -20.76 -7.92
CA SER A 254 -2.10 -22.03 -8.44
C SER A 254 -1.02 -23.02 -8.90
N ASN A 255 0.23 -22.60 -9.02
CA ASN A 255 1.31 -23.44 -9.55
C ASN A 255 2.07 -24.24 -8.48
N GLU A 256 1.75 -24.06 -7.19
CA GLU A 256 2.31 -24.87 -6.08
C GLU A 256 1.51 -26.17 -5.79
N LEU A 257 0.55 -26.53 -6.65
CA LEU A 257 -0.23 -27.78 -6.56
C LEU A 257 -0.10 -28.68 -7.82
N GLY A 258 1.00 -28.53 -8.57
CA GLY A 258 1.36 -29.38 -9.71
C GLY A 258 2.39 -30.44 -9.37
#